data_AF-A0A9E3I0D7-F1
#
_entry.id   AF-A0A9E3I0D7-F1
#
_cell.length_a   1.000
_cell.length_b   1.000
_cell.length_c   1.000
_cell.angle_alpha   90.00
_cell.angle_beta   90.00
_cell.angle_gamma   90.00
#
_symmetry.space_group_name_H-M   'P 1'
#
loop_
_entity.id
_entity.type
_entity.pdbx_description
1 polymer ?
#
loop_
_entity_poly.entity_id
_entity_poly.type
_entity_poly.pdbx_seq_one_letter_code
_entity_poly.pdbx_strand_id
1 'polypeptide(L)'
;MGSVRFLDGINIDPDDYIWWYHDNVPSQPRLKVFLNNHRDHVIFARFRKMDNVFLGRFREKGARKSLYPYISKYFSMIKRSKLILLAANHDPGLKRITGDQIEKNKQLLHTASLKNGTAIQKVENAESLFIMQNCIGGIQYPHYIPDIFETVPKNIIRIYTKALGVLDDPVFKPLPNGMNWREAPARVETIKRLSSKEKKNTNLLYINMDETMNVERVTLVERLKSEKWLTMGKGVGDKFLEEIYHHKFCLSPTGNCADSHRTWESLYLGTIPIVLKTDQMSWFSDLPILQVDKWEDVTESFLNREYERIHSSYYNMEKIRLSYWLDDISEDYRKNIMNVIGTIASAVPVVK
;
A
#
# COMPACT_ATOMS: atom_id res chain seq x y z
N MET A 1 -18.57 4.34 12.26
CA MET A 1 -18.88 3.15 11.44
C MET A 1 -18.81 1.93 12.34
N GLY A 2 -19.75 0.99 12.20
CA GLY A 2 -19.86 -0.18 13.06
C GLY A 2 -18.93 -1.31 12.62
N SER A 3 -18.32 -2.01 13.57
CA SER A 3 -17.54 -3.21 13.30
C SER A 3 -18.47 -4.40 13.01
N VAL A 4 -18.16 -5.23 12.02
CA VAL A 4 -18.94 -6.41 11.64
C VAL A 4 -18.08 -7.67 11.68
N ARG A 5 -18.70 -8.85 11.75
CA ARG A 5 -17.97 -10.11 11.58
C ARG A 5 -17.38 -10.19 10.18
N PHE A 6 -16.26 -10.88 10.03
CA PHE A 6 -15.50 -10.90 8.78
C PHE A 6 -16.37 -11.24 7.56
N LEU A 7 -17.01 -12.42 7.54
CA LEU A 7 -17.76 -12.86 6.36
C LEU A 7 -19.01 -12.02 6.10
N ASP A 8 -19.61 -11.45 7.14
CA ASP A 8 -20.82 -10.61 7.04
C ASP A 8 -20.53 -9.25 6.38
N GLY A 9 -19.26 -8.81 6.40
CA GLY A 9 -18.82 -7.55 5.81
C GLY A 9 -18.44 -7.61 4.33
N ILE A 10 -18.51 -8.79 3.69
CA ILE A 10 -18.02 -9.02 2.32
C ILE A 10 -19.18 -8.88 1.33
N ASN A 11 -19.60 -7.64 1.09
CA ASN A 11 -20.51 -7.30 0.01
C ASN A 11 -20.10 -5.96 -0.60
N ILE A 12 -19.32 -6.00 -1.66
CA ILE A 12 -18.65 -4.83 -2.25
C ILE A 12 -19.21 -4.59 -3.65
N ASP A 13 -19.64 -3.35 -3.90
CA ASP A 13 -20.02 -2.93 -5.24
C ASP A 13 -18.82 -3.07 -6.20
N PRO A 14 -19.02 -3.47 -7.47
CA PRO A 14 -17.93 -3.61 -8.44
C PRO A 14 -17.02 -2.39 -8.56
N ASP A 15 -17.60 -1.19 -8.43
CA ASP A 15 -16.89 0.09 -8.48
C ASP A 15 -16.37 0.55 -7.10
N ASP A 16 -16.24 -0.35 -6.14
CA ASP A 16 -15.79 -0.06 -4.79
C ASP A 16 -14.65 -0.97 -4.30
N TYR A 17 -14.19 -1.92 -5.14
CA TYR A 17 -12.92 -2.58 -4.86
C TYR A 17 -11.74 -1.63 -5.08
N ILE A 18 -10.70 -1.80 -4.28
CA ILE A 18 -9.50 -0.99 -4.33
C ILE A 18 -8.59 -1.49 -5.45
N TRP A 19 -8.39 -0.65 -6.45
CA TRP A 19 -7.21 -0.65 -7.31
C TRP A 19 -6.90 0.78 -7.75
N TRP A 20 -5.62 1.10 -7.93
CA TRP A 20 -5.18 2.46 -8.20
C TRP A 20 -4.95 2.70 -9.69
N TYR A 21 -5.25 3.92 -10.14
CA TYR A 21 -5.25 4.31 -11.56
C TYR A 21 -3.93 4.06 -12.28
N HIS A 22 -4.02 3.64 -13.56
CA HIS A 22 -2.93 3.67 -14.52
C HIS A 22 -3.40 4.26 -15.86
N ASP A 23 -2.52 4.97 -16.56
CA ASP A 23 -2.80 5.71 -17.80
C ASP A 23 -3.31 4.83 -18.98
N ASN A 24 -3.25 3.50 -18.87
CA ASN A 24 -3.47 2.54 -19.98
C ASN A 24 -4.66 1.59 -19.77
N VAL A 25 -5.38 1.69 -18.66
CA VAL A 25 -6.58 0.88 -18.36
C VAL A 25 -7.68 1.86 -17.96
N PRO A 26 -8.98 1.56 -18.23
CA PRO A 26 -10.07 2.34 -17.69
C PRO A 26 -9.83 2.53 -16.19
N SER A 27 -9.75 3.79 -15.78
CA SER A 27 -9.64 4.12 -14.36
C SER A 27 -10.69 3.37 -13.57
N GLN A 28 -10.35 2.97 -12.35
CA GLN A 28 -11.36 2.71 -11.33
C GLN A 28 -12.38 3.87 -11.40
N PRO A 29 -13.65 3.61 -11.77
CA PRO A 29 -14.58 4.66 -12.16
C PRO A 29 -14.79 5.71 -11.06
N ARG A 30 -14.95 5.25 -9.82
CA ARG A 30 -15.11 6.08 -8.63
C ARG A 30 -13.87 6.95 -8.37
N LEU A 31 -12.66 6.41 -8.49
CA LEU A 31 -11.41 7.19 -8.36
C LEU A 31 -11.33 8.28 -9.43
N LYS A 32 -11.70 8.01 -10.68
CA LYS A 32 -11.68 9.02 -11.75
C LYS A 32 -12.66 10.15 -11.50
N VAL A 33 -13.89 9.82 -11.09
CA VAL A 33 -14.88 10.83 -10.70
C VAL A 33 -14.35 11.68 -9.54
N PHE A 34 -13.81 11.03 -8.51
CA PHE A 34 -13.19 11.71 -7.38
C PHE A 34 -12.07 12.68 -7.82
N LEU A 35 -11.09 12.20 -8.58
CA LEU A 35 -9.96 13.01 -9.04
C LEU A 35 -10.39 14.19 -9.92
N ASN A 36 -11.44 14.03 -10.74
CA ASN A 36 -11.99 15.12 -11.54
C ASN A 36 -12.62 16.21 -10.65
N ASN A 37 -13.41 15.80 -9.65
CA ASN A 37 -14.07 16.70 -8.71
C ASN A 37 -13.08 17.41 -7.77
N HIS A 38 -11.93 16.78 -7.51
CA HIS A 38 -10.93 17.26 -6.55
C HIS A 38 -9.65 17.79 -7.22
N ARG A 39 -9.68 17.99 -8.54
CA ARG A 39 -8.50 18.33 -9.37
C ARG A 39 -7.77 19.58 -8.90
N ASP A 40 -8.44 20.50 -8.22
CA ASP A 40 -7.90 21.81 -7.84
C ASP A 40 -7.05 21.74 -6.57
N HIS A 41 -7.26 20.75 -5.71
CA HIS A 41 -6.60 20.59 -4.42
C HIS A 41 -5.90 19.24 -4.22
N VAL A 42 -6.26 18.20 -4.98
CA VAL A 42 -5.54 16.91 -4.99
C VAL A 42 -4.52 16.88 -6.11
N ILE A 43 -3.29 16.48 -5.78
CA ILE A 43 -2.27 16.05 -6.73
C ILE A 43 -2.28 14.54 -6.74
N PHE A 44 -2.60 13.93 -7.88
CA PHE A 44 -2.37 12.51 -8.10
C PHE A 44 -1.00 12.32 -8.76
N ALA A 45 -0.09 11.61 -8.11
CA ALA A 45 1.21 11.30 -8.69
C ALA A 45 1.03 10.32 -9.86
N ARG A 46 1.22 10.77 -11.11
CA ARG A 46 0.95 9.97 -12.33
C ARG A 46 2.16 9.16 -12.80
N PHE A 47 1.86 8.00 -13.40
CA PHE A 47 2.81 7.00 -13.89
C PHE A 47 3.72 7.50 -15.03
N ARG A 48 3.17 8.08 -16.11
CA ARG A 48 3.94 8.53 -17.29
C ARG A 48 5.08 9.54 -17.04
N LYS A 49 5.08 10.25 -15.91
CA LYS A 49 6.15 11.20 -15.55
C LYS A 49 7.24 10.60 -14.66
N MET A 50 7.05 9.34 -14.23
CA MET A 50 7.97 8.55 -13.41
C MET A 50 8.71 7.47 -14.20
N ASP A 51 8.14 6.90 -15.27
CA ASP A 51 8.81 5.89 -16.12
C ASP A 51 10.15 6.37 -16.71
N ASN A 52 10.28 7.68 -16.96
CA ASN A 52 11.53 8.31 -17.41
C ASN A 52 12.68 8.25 -16.39
N VAL A 53 12.45 7.65 -15.21
CA VAL A 53 13.43 7.47 -14.13
C VAL A 53 13.81 5.99 -13.96
N PHE A 54 13.01 5.04 -14.45
CA PHE A 54 13.07 3.64 -13.97
C PHE A 54 14.00 2.69 -14.74
N LEU A 55 14.36 2.95 -16.00
CA LEU A 55 15.10 1.95 -16.78
C LEU A 55 16.63 2.09 -16.67
N GLY A 56 17.15 1.61 -15.55
CA GLY A 56 18.55 1.25 -15.36
C GLY A 56 18.91 -0.09 -16.03
N ARG A 57 18.74 -0.21 -17.35
CA ARG A 57 19.63 -0.99 -18.24
C ARG A 57 19.66 -0.29 -19.60
N PHE A 58 20.78 0.38 -19.86
CA PHE A 58 21.29 0.82 -21.16
C PHE A 58 20.36 1.50 -22.20
N ARG A 59 20.75 2.75 -22.51
CA ARG A 59 20.73 3.51 -23.78
C ARG A 59 19.39 3.97 -24.38
N GLU A 60 19.16 5.28 -24.33
CA GLU A 60 19.33 6.15 -25.51
C GLU A 60 19.46 7.64 -25.15
N LYS A 61 20.25 8.37 -25.95
CA LYS A 61 20.46 9.82 -25.84
C LYS A 61 19.16 10.54 -26.19
N GLY A 62 18.69 11.45 -25.32
CA GLY A 62 17.73 12.48 -25.75
C GLY A 62 16.68 12.93 -24.73
N ALA A 63 16.45 12.22 -23.63
CA ALA A 63 15.54 12.70 -22.60
C ALA A 63 16.27 13.70 -21.68
N ARG A 64 15.80 14.95 -21.62
CA ARG A 64 16.19 15.87 -20.53
C ARG A 64 15.74 15.24 -19.20
N LYS A 65 16.67 14.55 -18.52
CA LYS A 65 16.52 13.96 -17.20
C LYS A 65 15.97 15.01 -16.24
N SER A 66 14.82 14.75 -15.60
CA SER A 66 14.44 15.57 -14.45
C SER A 66 15.41 15.28 -13.30
N LEU A 67 16.04 16.32 -12.77
CA LEU A 67 17.00 16.26 -11.64
C LEU A 67 16.37 15.84 -10.30
N TYR A 68 15.06 15.59 -10.24
CA TYR A 68 14.32 15.37 -9.00
C TYR A 68 13.83 13.92 -8.83
N PRO A 69 13.96 13.32 -7.64
CA PRO A 69 13.44 11.99 -7.31
C PRO A 69 11.90 11.90 -7.27
N TYR A 70 11.33 10.71 -7.00
CA TYR A 70 9.95 10.31 -7.37
C TYR A 70 8.81 11.23 -6.87
N ILE A 71 8.49 11.20 -5.58
CA ILE A 71 7.52 12.02 -4.86
C ILE A 71 8.03 13.47 -4.74
N SER A 72 9.29 13.69 -4.41
CA SER A 72 9.90 15.01 -4.22
C SER A 72 9.87 15.88 -5.46
N LYS A 73 9.88 15.30 -6.68
CA LYS A 73 9.63 16.04 -7.92
C LYS A 73 8.30 16.78 -7.89
N TYR A 74 7.27 16.20 -7.28
CA TYR A 74 5.97 16.84 -7.17
C TYR A 74 6.02 18.07 -6.26
N PHE A 75 6.93 18.12 -5.27
CA PHE A 75 7.08 19.26 -4.34
C PHE A 75 7.45 20.56 -5.04
N SER A 76 8.26 20.49 -6.10
CA SER A 76 8.58 21.66 -6.94
C SER A 76 7.43 22.11 -7.86
N MET A 77 6.46 21.22 -8.12
CA MET A 77 5.31 21.49 -8.99
C MET A 77 4.08 21.97 -8.21
N ILE A 78 4.20 22.11 -6.88
CA ILE A 78 3.08 22.41 -6.00
C ILE A 78 2.71 23.89 -6.14
N LYS A 79 1.53 24.13 -6.68
CA LYS A 79 0.87 25.44 -6.60
C LYS A 79 0.24 25.62 -5.23
N ARG A 80 0.09 26.87 -4.76
CA ARG A 80 -0.54 27.20 -3.47
C ARG A 80 -1.92 26.57 -3.25
N SER A 81 -2.65 26.25 -4.31
CA SER A 81 -4.00 25.65 -4.24
C SER A 81 -4.00 24.14 -3.96
N LYS A 82 -2.85 23.46 -4.07
CA LYS A 82 -2.75 22.01 -3.88
C LYS A 82 -2.50 21.70 -2.41
N LEU A 83 -3.32 20.82 -1.84
CA LEU A 83 -3.33 20.54 -0.40
C LEU A 83 -3.03 19.06 -0.10
N ILE A 84 -3.43 18.15 -0.99
CA ILE A 84 -3.30 16.71 -0.76
C ILE A 84 -2.48 16.09 -1.88
N LEU A 85 -1.50 15.25 -1.53
CA LEU A 85 -0.77 14.42 -2.47
C LEU A 85 -1.18 12.96 -2.33
N LEU A 86 -1.71 12.38 -3.40
CA LEU A 86 -2.03 10.96 -3.50
C LEU A 86 -0.90 10.26 -4.27
N ALA A 87 0.01 9.62 -3.53
CA ALA A 87 1.22 8.97 -4.01
C ALA A 87 1.04 7.44 -4.10
N ALA A 88 0.39 7.00 -5.18
CA ALA A 88 -0.01 5.59 -5.37
C ALA A 88 0.90 4.77 -6.32
N ASN A 89 2.07 5.28 -6.73
CA ASN A 89 2.90 4.65 -7.78
C ASN A 89 3.90 3.60 -7.25
N HIS A 90 4.06 2.50 -8.01
CA HIS A 90 5.12 1.46 -7.96
C HIS A 90 5.31 0.66 -6.67
N ASP A 91 4.36 0.74 -5.74
CA ASP A 91 4.37 -0.04 -4.51
C ASP A 91 5.64 0.13 -3.62
N PRO A 92 6.37 1.27 -3.61
CA PRO A 92 7.44 1.47 -2.65
C PRO A 92 6.87 1.95 -1.30
N GLY A 93 7.51 1.54 -0.21
CA GLY A 93 7.14 1.99 1.13
C GLY A 93 7.79 3.32 1.49
N LEU A 94 7.08 4.16 2.25
CA LEU A 94 7.65 5.38 2.82
C LEU A 94 7.98 5.15 4.30
N LYS A 95 9.20 5.48 4.73
CA LYS A 95 9.63 5.37 6.13
C LYS A 95 10.34 6.64 6.58
N ARG A 96 10.12 7.03 7.83
CA ARG A 96 10.86 8.09 8.51
C ARG A 96 12.11 7.47 9.15
N ILE A 97 13.27 8.03 8.87
CA ILE A 97 14.55 7.68 9.51
C ILE A 97 15.06 8.88 10.30
N THR A 98 15.63 8.63 11.47
CA THR A 98 16.08 9.67 12.42
C THR A 98 17.39 9.26 13.09
N GLY A 99 18.19 10.24 13.51
CA GLY A 99 19.38 10.03 14.37
C GLY A 99 20.23 8.81 13.98
N ASP A 100 20.35 7.85 14.89
CA ASP A 100 21.10 6.59 14.72
C ASP A 100 20.74 5.78 13.48
N GLN A 101 19.50 5.86 13.01
CA GLN A 101 19.07 5.15 11.79
C GLN A 101 19.68 5.78 10.54
N ILE A 102 19.88 7.11 10.53
CA ILE A 102 20.58 7.80 9.44
C ILE A 102 22.04 7.34 9.44
N GLU A 103 22.68 7.32 10.62
CA GLU A 103 24.07 6.87 10.80
C GLU A 103 24.28 5.44 10.31
N LYS A 104 23.44 4.50 10.76
CA LYS A 104 23.50 3.07 10.39
C LYS A 104 23.23 2.83 8.91
N ASN A 105 22.46 3.71 8.25
CA ASN A 105 22.14 3.60 6.82
C ASN A 105 23.03 4.50 5.93
N LYS A 106 24.07 5.15 6.47
CA LYS A 106 24.94 6.06 5.71
C LYS A 106 25.48 5.46 4.42
N GLN A 107 25.89 4.19 4.43
CA GLN A 107 26.45 3.54 3.23
C GLN A 107 25.40 3.39 2.12
N LEU A 108 24.15 3.08 2.47
CA LEU A 108 23.03 2.96 1.53
C LEU A 108 22.58 4.34 1.01
N LEU A 109 22.53 5.33 1.90
CA LEU A 109 22.24 6.73 1.58
C LEU A 109 23.33 7.33 0.67
N HIS A 110 24.60 7.00 0.92
CA HIS A 110 25.75 7.42 0.11
C HIS A 110 25.67 6.82 -1.30
N THR A 111 25.37 5.51 -1.44
CA THR A 111 25.13 4.88 -2.74
C THR A 111 23.94 5.47 -3.49
N ALA A 112 22.87 5.87 -2.78
CA ALA A 112 21.72 6.54 -3.38
C ALA A 112 22.09 7.94 -3.93
N SER A 113 22.95 8.67 -3.21
CA SER A 113 23.38 10.01 -3.61
C SER A 113 24.37 10.04 -4.78
N LEU A 114 25.27 9.05 -4.87
CA LEU A 114 26.23 8.92 -5.97
C LEU A 114 25.57 8.74 -7.35
N LYS A 115 24.29 8.33 -7.41
CA LYS A 115 23.56 8.18 -8.69
C LYS A 115 22.87 9.46 -9.18
N ASN A 116 22.64 10.45 -8.31
CA ASN A 116 21.85 11.66 -8.63
C ASN A 116 22.58 12.99 -8.34
N GLY A 117 23.79 12.97 -7.77
CA GLY A 117 24.74 14.11 -7.74
C GLY A 117 24.37 15.32 -6.87
N THR A 118 23.15 15.40 -6.35
CA THR A 118 22.64 16.57 -5.56
C THR A 118 22.23 16.23 -4.12
N ALA A 119 22.26 14.96 -3.70
CA ALA A 119 21.66 14.53 -2.43
C ALA A 119 22.63 14.43 -1.23
N ILE A 120 23.96 14.37 -1.43
CA ILE A 120 24.93 14.08 -0.33
C ILE A 120 24.91 15.19 0.73
N GLN A 121 24.96 16.47 0.32
CA GLN A 121 25.07 17.59 1.25
C GLN A 121 23.82 17.80 2.13
N LYS A 122 22.65 17.32 1.69
CA LYS A 122 21.38 17.41 2.43
C LYS A 122 21.23 16.33 3.51
N VAL A 123 21.83 15.16 3.28
CA VAL A 123 21.74 14.02 4.20
C VAL A 123 22.60 14.19 5.45
N GLU A 124 23.76 14.84 5.33
CA GLU A 124 24.73 14.97 6.43
C GLU A 124 24.27 15.89 7.57
N ASN A 125 23.32 16.80 7.31
CA ASN A 125 22.87 17.81 8.27
C ASN A 125 21.40 17.65 8.71
N ALA A 126 20.73 16.56 8.30
CA ALA A 126 19.31 16.37 8.58
C ALA A 126 19.07 15.60 9.89
N GLU A 127 18.25 16.14 10.79
CA GLU A 127 17.81 15.46 12.02
C GLU A 127 16.85 14.30 11.72
N SER A 128 16.07 14.40 10.63
CA SER A 128 15.16 13.38 10.15
C SER A 128 15.00 13.43 8.63
N LEU A 129 14.77 12.26 8.02
CA LEU A 129 14.55 12.11 6.59
C LEU A 129 13.38 11.18 6.33
N PHE A 130 12.62 11.45 5.29
CA PHE A 130 11.64 10.53 4.73
C PHE A 130 12.26 9.85 3.53
N ILE A 131 12.27 8.52 3.53
CA ILE A 131 12.80 7.70 2.46
C ILE A 131 11.69 6.86 1.84
N MET A 132 11.58 6.94 0.52
CA MET A 132 10.78 6.02 -0.25
C MET A 132 11.67 4.85 -0.65
N GLN A 133 11.27 3.62 -0.36
CA GLN A 133 12.07 2.41 -0.58
C GLN A 133 11.36 1.47 -1.56
N ASN A 134 12.06 1.06 -2.61
CA ASN A 134 11.53 0.05 -3.53
C ASN A 134 12.11 -1.33 -3.18
N CYS A 135 11.30 -2.37 -3.20
CA CYS A 135 11.78 -3.74 -3.11
C CYS A 135 11.96 -4.29 -4.52
N ILE A 136 13.12 -4.07 -5.15
CA ILE A 136 13.44 -4.83 -6.37
C ILE A 136 13.86 -6.24 -5.93
N GLY A 137 13.02 -7.24 -6.21
CA GLY A 137 13.40 -8.65 -6.02
C GLY A 137 13.20 -9.21 -4.61
N GLY A 138 12.15 -8.79 -3.90
CA GLY A 138 11.55 -9.58 -2.82
C GLY A 138 12.34 -9.80 -1.51
N ILE A 139 13.60 -9.44 -1.38
CA ILE A 139 14.34 -9.68 -0.12
C ILE A 139 14.71 -8.35 0.52
N GLN A 140 14.29 -8.21 1.78
CA GLN A 140 14.76 -7.30 2.83
C GLN A 140 15.12 -5.87 2.40
N TYR A 141 14.39 -4.91 2.97
CA TYR A 141 14.85 -3.53 3.17
C TYR A 141 16.38 -3.55 3.45
N PRO A 142 17.27 -3.07 2.55
CA PRO A 142 17.08 -1.99 1.57
C PRO A 142 17.79 -2.18 0.20
N HIS A 143 17.09 -2.14 -0.93
CA HIS A 143 17.75 -2.02 -2.25
C HIS A 143 17.10 -0.96 -3.15
N TYR A 144 17.74 0.22 -3.15
CA TYR A 144 17.39 1.46 -3.85
C TYR A 144 16.41 2.37 -3.07
N ILE A 145 16.90 3.56 -2.71
CA ILE A 145 16.12 4.69 -2.18
C ILE A 145 15.80 5.60 -3.37
N PRO A 146 14.65 5.39 -4.06
CA PRO A 146 14.22 6.22 -5.16
C PRO A 146 13.95 7.68 -4.77
N ASP A 147 13.68 7.96 -3.50
CA ASP A 147 13.36 9.31 -3.05
C ASP A 147 13.72 9.60 -1.60
N ILE A 148 14.14 10.84 -1.35
CA ILE A 148 14.52 11.33 -0.03
C ILE A 148 14.18 12.82 0.12
N PHE A 149 13.59 13.19 1.25
CA PHE A 149 13.29 14.58 1.57
C PHE A 149 13.25 14.83 3.09
N GLU A 150 13.66 16.02 3.49
CA GLU A 150 13.64 16.48 4.89
C GLU A 150 12.30 17.11 5.27
N THR A 151 11.71 17.87 4.34
CA THR A 151 10.51 18.67 4.62
C THR A 151 9.46 18.52 3.52
N VAL A 152 8.21 18.36 3.96
CA VAL A 152 7.03 18.43 3.10
C VAL A 152 6.65 19.91 2.90
N PRO A 153 6.27 20.36 1.69
CA PRO A 153 5.83 21.74 1.47
C PRO A 153 4.68 22.13 2.40
N LYS A 154 4.75 23.33 3.00
CA LYS A 154 3.81 23.79 4.05
C LYS A 154 2.34 23.76 3.66
N ASN A 155 2.03 23.89 2.38
CA ASN A 155 0.65 23.86 1.89
C ASN A 155 0.12 22.43 1.70
N ILE A 156 0.98 21.40 1.73
CA ILE A 156 0.55 20.00 1.73
C ILE A 156 0.21 19.60 3.15
N ILE A 157 -1.07 19.29 3.35
CA ILE A 157 -1.63 18.91 4.65
C ILE A 157 -1.65 17.40 4.84
N ARG A 158 -1.70 16.66 3.73
CA ARG A 158 -1.73 15.19 3.70
C ARG A 158 -0.98 14.61 2.53
N ILE A 159 -0.27 13.53 2.79
CA ILE A 159 0.33 12.64 1.81
C ILE A 159 -0.19 11.24 2.06
N TYR A 160 -0.96 10.73 1.09
CA TYR A 160 -1.46 9.36 1.08
C TYR A 160 -0.52 8.49 0.27
N THR A 161 -0.02 7.39 0.85
CA THR A 161 0.91 6.49 0.14
C THR A 161 0.82 5.05 0.60
N LYS A 162 1.14 4.12 -0.30
CA LYS A 162 1.16 2.68 -0.02
C LYS A 162 2.35 2.32 0.88
N ALA A 163 2.25 1.18 1.58
CA ALA A 163 3.33 0.64 2.43
C ALA A 163 3.97 1.69 3.37
N LEU A 164 3.14 2.54 3.96
CA LEU A 164 3.57 3.61 4.85
C LEU A 164 4.07 3.04 6.18
N GLY A 165 5.36 3.11 6.43
CA GLY A 165 6.02 2.74 7.69
C GLY A 165 6.30 3.94 8.60
N VAL A 166 5.60 5.05 8.40
CA VAL A 166 5.60 6.19 9.32
C VAL A 166 4.38 6.05 10.21
N LEU A 167 4.59 5.83 11.51
CA LEU A 167 3.52 5.81 12.50
C LEU A 167 3.40 7.19 13.16
N ASP A 168 2.17 7.56 13.50
CA ASP A 168 1.85 8.75 14.29
C ASP A 168 2.38 10.06 13.70
N ASP A 169 2.16 10.26 12.39
CA ASP A 169 2.50 11.50 11.71
C ASP A 169 1.26 12.23 11.20
N PRO A 170 1.10 13.53 11.47
CA PRO A 170 -0.09 14.28 11.06
C PRO A 170 -0.18 14.45 9.54
N VAL A 171 0.91 14.33 8.79
CA VAL A 171 0.93 14.54 7.34
C VAL A 171 0.72 13.23 6.59
N PHE A 172 1.25 12.11 7.08
CA PHE A 172 1.22 10.86 6.30
C PHE A 172 0.05 9.96 6.68
N LYS A 173 -0.62 9.44 5.65
CA LYS A 173 -1.66 8.41 5.80
C LYS A 173 -1.42 7.24 4.86
N PRO A 174 -1.77 6.01 5.27
CA PRO A 174 -1.58 4.84 4.45
C PRO A 174 -2.57 4.86 3.29
N LEU A 175 -2.20 4.18 2.21
CA LEU A 175 -3.13 3.62 1.25
C LEU A 175 -2.99 2.10 1.23
N PRO A 176 -4.09 1.39 1.04
CA PRO A 176 -4.07 -0.03 0.72
C PRO A 176 -3.38 -0.26 -0.63
N ASN A 177 -2.64 -1.35 -0.80
CA ASN A 177 -2.07 -1.69 -2.10
C ASN A 177 -3.17 -2.00 -3.13
N GLY A 178 -4.22 -2.70 -2.70
CA GLY A 178 -5.35 -3.10 -3.54
C GLY A 178 -5.00 -4.19 -4.56
N MET A 179 -5.88 -4.43 -5.52
CA MET A 179 -5.65 -5.34 -6.66
C MET A 179 -4.68 -4.74 -7.68
N ASN A 180 -4.06 -5.62 -8.47
CA ASN A 180 -3.27 -5.18 -9.60
C ASN A 180 -4.18 -4.53 -10.65
N TRP A 181 -3.91 -3.27 -10.99
CA TRP A 181 -4.73 -2.50 -11.93
C TRP A 181 -4.85 -3.12 -13.33
N ARG A 182 -3.87 -3.94 -13.77
CA ARG A 182 -3.90 -4.60 -15.09
C ARG A 182 -4.97 -5.69 -15.15
N GLU A 183 -5.19 -6.35 -14.04
CA GLU A 183 -6.08 -7.52 -13.94
C GLU A 183 -7.39 -7.19 -13.20
N ALA A 184 -7.45 -6.04 -12.52
CA ALA A 184 -8.54 -5.67 -11.62
C ALA A 184 -9.93 -5.80 -12.25
N PRO A 185 -10.22 -5.32 -13.49
CA PRO A 185 -11.56 -5.48 -14.06
C PRO A 185 -12.02 -6.94 -14.15
N ALA A 186 -11.18 -7.84 -14.66
CA ALA A 186 -11.51 -9.26 -14.76
C ALA A 186 -11.59 -9.93 -13.38
N ARG A 187 -10.67 -9.58 -12.46
CA ARG A 187 -10.66 -10.10 -11.09
C ARG A 187 -11.93 -9.72 -10.32
N VAL A 188 -12.46 -8.51 -10.50
CA VAL A 188 -13.74 -8.07 -9.89
C VAL A 188 -14.89 -8.97 -10.34
N GLU A 189 -14.98 -9.29 -11.62
CA GLU A 189 -16.02 -10.19 -12.14
C GLU A 189 -15.91 -11.59 -11.53
N THR A 190 -14.69 -12.12 -11.43
CA THR A 190 -14.43 -13.43 -10.81
C THR A 190 -14.75 -13.43 -9.31
N ILE A 191 -14.34 -12.41 -8.56
CA ILE A 191 -14.66 -12.28 -7.14
C ILE A 191 -16.18 -12.20 -6.93
N LYS A 192 -16.90 -11.43 -7.75
CA LYS A 192 -18.36 -11.34 -7.69
C LYS A 192 -19.02 -12.71 -7.93
N ARG A 193 -18.56 -13.44 -8.96
CA ARG A 193 -19.04 -14.80 -9.28
C ARG A 193 -18.80 -15.80 -8.15
N LEU A 194 -17.67 -15.69 -7.45
CA LEU A 194 -17.33 -16.57 -6.33
C LEU A 194 -18.11 -16.19 -5.07
N SER A 195 -18.25 -14.90 -4.80
CA SER A 195 -18.96 -14.37 -3.61
C SER A 195 -20.46 -14.63 -3.66
N SER A 196 -21.04 -14.89 -4.83
CA SER A 196 -22.45 -15.32 -4.94
C SER A 196 -22.67 -16.79 -4.53
N LYS A 197 -21.61 -17.54 -4.24
CA LYS A 197 -21.67 -18.94 -3.81
C LYS A 197 -21.42 -19.03 -2.30
N GLU A 198 -21.99 -20.05 -1.67
CA GLU A 198 -21.68 -20.36 -0.27
C GLU A 198 -20.22 -20.79 -0.12
N LYS A 199 -19.49 -20.10 0.76
CA LYS A 199 -18.08 -20.38 1.04
C LYS A 199 -17.96 -21.42 2.16
N LYS A 200 -17.42 -22.59 1.81
CA LYS A 200 -17.30 -23.74 2.72
C LYS A 200 -15.98 -23.82 3.50
N ASN A 201 -14.93 -23.13 3.06
CA ASN A 201 -13.60 -23.16 3.68
C ASN A 201 -13.07 -24.58 3.99
N THR A 202 -13.07 -25.44 2.97
CA THR A 202 -12.73 -26.86 3.09
C THR A 202 -11.25 -27.11 3.33
N ASN A 203 -10.38 -26.17 2.96
CA ASN A 203 -8.92 -26.30 3.05
C ASN A 203 -8.34 -25.30 4.06
N LEU A 204 -7.22 -25.64 4.72
CA LEU A 204 -6.62 -24.80 5.74
C LEU A 204 -5.76 -23.67 5.17
N LEU A 205 -4.59 -23.99 4.59
CA LEU A 205 -3.64 -22.99 4.09
C LEU A 205 -3.40 -23.14 2.59
N TYR A 206 -3.43 -22.02 1.87
CA TYR A 206 -3.01 -21.92 0.47
C TYR A 206 -1.70 -21.15 0.32
N ILE A 207 -0.83 -21.62 -0.58
CA ILE A 207 0.37 -20.91 -1.03
C ILE A 207 0.48 -21.00 -2.54
N ASN A 208 0.77 -19.87 -3.18
CA ASN A 208 1.11 -19.80 -4.60
C ASN A 208 2.01 -18.60 -4.81
N MET A 209 3.27 -18.88 -5.11
CA MET A 209 4.34 -17.89 -5.12
C MET A 209 5.38 -18.23 -6.17
N ASP A 210 5.85 -17.21 -6.87
CA ASP A 210 7.06 -17.31 -7.66
C ASP A 210 8.29 -17.36 -6.72
N GLU A 211 9.00 -18.50 -6.76
CA GLU A 211 10.19 -18.81 -5.98
C GLU A 211 11.47 -18.21 -6.59
N THR A 212 11.44 -17.79 -7.87
CA THR A 212 12.64 -17.45 -8.64
C THR A 212 13.30 -16.12 -8.24
N MET A 213 12.61 -15.29 -7.47
CA MET A 213 13.03 -13.90 -7.20
C MET A 213 13.15 -13.56 -5.71
N ASN A 214 12.90 -14.47 -4.78
CA ASN A 214 12.84 -14.11 -3.36
C ASN A 214 13.23 -15.28 -2.42
N VAL A 215 14.36 -15.14 -1.72
CA VAL A 215 14.88 -16.12 -0.75
C VAL A 215 13.88 -16.39 0.37
N GLU A 216 13.15 -15.39 0.86
CA GLU A 216 12.09 -15.60 1.87
C GLU A 216 11.02 -16.56 1.36
N ARG A 217 10.61 -16.42 0.09
CA ARG A 217 9.60 -17.30 -0.53
C ARG A 217 10.13 -18.70 -0.72
N VAL A 218 11.39 -18.86 -1.15
CA VAL A 218 12.04 -20.16 -1.26
C VAL A 218 12.08 -20.85 0.11
N THR A 219 12.53 -20.15 1.16
CA THR A 219 12.56 -20.69 2.52
C THR A 219 11.17 -21.08 3.02
N LEU A 220 10.15 -20.27 2.75
CA LEU A 220 8.77 -20.56 3.13
C LEU A 220 8.21 -21.80 2.44
N VAL A 221 8.40 -21.90 1.12
CA VAL A 221 7.95 -23.05 0.33
C VAL A 221 8.67 -24.31 0.79
N GLU A 222 10.00 -24.27 0.90
CA GLU A 222 10.80 -25.42 1.34
C GLU A 222 10.38 -25.93 2.72
N ARG A 223 10.05 -25.03 3.64
CA ARG A 223 9.61 -25.40 4.99
C ARG A 223 8.21 -26.05 4.99
N LEU A 224 7.28 -25.50 4.23
CA LEU A 224 5.86 -25.88 4.33
C LEU A 224 5.45 -26.96 3.31
N LYS A 225 6.19 -27.19 2.22
CA LYS A 225 5.77 -28.06 1.11
C LYS A 225 5.40 -29.50 1.49
N SER A 226 5.91 -30.03 2.61
CA SER A 226 5.60 -31.38 3.09
C SER A 226 4.38 -31.47 4.00
N GLU A 227 3.78 -30.33 4.36
CA GLU A 227 2.66 -30.26 5.28
C GLU A 227 1.35 -30.70 4.60
N LYS A 228 0.66 -31.68 5.20
CA LYS A 228 -0.59 -32.24 4.62
C LYS A 228 -1.76 -31.26 4.61
N TRP A 229 -1.73 -30.27 5.49
CA TRP A 229 -2.74 -29.22 5.64
C TRP A 229 -2.48 -28.01 4.73
N LEU A 230 -1.41 -28.05 3.91
CA LEU A 230 -1.06 -27.05 2.91
C LEU A 230 -1.56 -27.46 1.53
N THR A 231 -2.08 -26.49 0.78
CA THR A 231 -2.28 -26.59 -0.67
C THR A 231 -1.23 -25.75 -1.41
N MET A 232 -0.37 -26.42 -2.17
CA MET A 232 0.52 -25.77 -3.15
C MET A 232 -0.28 -25.46 -4.43
N GLY A 233 -0.64 -24.20 -4.61
CA GLY A 233 -1.37 -23.70 -5.77
C GLY A 233 -0.52 -23.57 -7.02
N LYS A 234 -1.18 -23.61 -8.18
CA LYS A 234 -0.57 -23.38 -9.50
C LYS A 234 -1.42 -22.44 -10.36
N GLY A 235 -2.56 -21.97 -9.83
CA GLY A 235 -3.45 -21.06 -10.52
C GLY A 235 -2.77 -19.75 -10.89
N VAL A 236 -3.16 -19.20 -12.02
CA VAL A 236 -2.77 -17.85 -12.48
C VAL A 236 -4.04 -17.10 -12.88
N GLY A 237 -4.05 -15.77 -12.76
CA GLY A 237 -5.23 -14.95 -13.02
C GLY A 237 -6.45 -15.43 -12.24
N ASP A 238 -7.56 -15.71 -12.92
CA ASP A 238 -8.80 -16.17 -12.30
C ASP A 238 -8.67 -17.51 -11.57
N LYS A 239 -7.84 -18.44 -12.08
CA LYS A 239 -7.64 -19.74 -11.41
C LYS A 239 -7.01 -19.59 -10.03
N PHE A 240 -6.15 -18.58 -9.85
CA PHE A 240 -5.61 -18.25 -8.53
C PHE A 240 -6.74 -17.85 -7.58
N LEU A 241 -7.67 -16.99 -8.02
CA LEU A 241 -8.82 -16.57 -7.21
C LEU A 241 -9.76 -17.73 -6.86
N GLU A 242 -10.00 -18.62 -7.82
CA GLU A 242 -10.80 -19.83 -7.61
C GLU A 242 -10.15 -20.78 -6.60
N GLU A 243 -8.83 -20.95 -6.68
CA GLU A 243 -8.10 -21.77 -5.72
C GLU A 243 -8.18 -21.17 -4.31
N ILE A 244 -7.85 -19.89 -4.10
CA ILE A 244 -7.84 -19.28 -2.75
C ILE A 244 -9.22 -19.19 -2.10
N TYR A 245 -10.29 -19.17 -2.89
CA TYR A 245 -11.68 -19.11 -2.39
C TYR A 245 -12.05 -20.33 -1.54
N HIS A 246 -11.39 -21.47 -1.72
CA HIS A 246 -11.69 -22.69 -0.97
C HIS A 246 -10.92 -22.83 0.35
N HIS A 247 -10.11 -21.84 0.72
CA HIS A 247 -9.21 -21.91 1.88
C HIS A 247 -9.60 -20.95 3.00
N LYS A 248 -9.30 -21.36 4.23
CA LYS A 248 -9.38 -20.51 5.42
C LYS A 248 -8.32 -19.40 5.39
N PHE A 249 -7.10 -19.76 5.01
CA PHE A 249 -5.95 -18.85 4.98
C PHE A 249 -5.24 -18.85 3.63
N CYS A 250 -4.67 -17.70 3.27
CA CYS A 250 -3.73 -17.56 2.15
C CYS A 250 -2.43 -16.94 2.65
N LEU A 251 -1.30 -17.59 2.40
CA LEU A 251 0.01 -17.04 2.75
C LEU A 251 0.32 -15.85 1.84
N SER A 252 0.54 -14.67 2.43
CA SER A 252 0.77 -13.42 1.70
C SER A 252 2.03 -12.70 2.23
N PRO A 253 3.22 -13.29 2.07
CA PRO A 253 4.46 -12.59 2.39
C PRO A 253 4.63 -11.33 1.55
N THR A 254 5.55 -10.49 1.99
CA THR A 254 5.82 -9.19 1.39
C THR A 254 6.11 -9.30 -0.11
N GLY A 255 5.62 -8.30 -0.84
CA GLY A 255 5.92 -8.10 -2.26
C GLY A 255 6.75 -6.84 -2.42
N ASN A 256 6.34 -5.99 -3.34
CA ASN A 256 6.89 -4.63 -3.44
C ASN A 256 6.47 -3.79 -2.21
N CYS A 257 5.20 -3.93 -1.80
CA CYS A 257 4.65 -3.40 -0.56
C CYS A 257 4.67 -4.45 0.58
N ALA A 258 4.50 -3.97 1.81
CA ALA A 258 4.26 -4.84 2.97
C ALA A 258 2.98 -5.68 2.80
N ASP A 259 1.91 -5.08 2.26
CA ASP A 259 0.71 -5.76 1.78
C ASP A 259 0.81 -6.03 0.27
N SER A 260 0.46 -7.25 -0.16
CA SER A 260 0.48 -7.63 -1.57
C SER A 260 -0.92 -7.54 -2.20
N HIS A 261 -1.02 -7.62 -3.52
CA HIS A 261 -2.33 -7.77 -4.18
C HIS A 261 -3.11 -8.99 -3.63
N ARG A 262 -2.39 -10.07 -3.30
CA ARG A 262 -2.98 -11.27 -2.69
C ARG A 262 -3.59 -11.00 -1.32
N THR A 263 -3.06 -10.04 -0.56
CA THR A 263 -3.64 -9.64 0.74
C THR A 263 -5.07 -9.17 0.55
N TRP A 264 -5.29 -8.25 -0.40
CA TRP A 264 -6.59 -7.67 -0.70
C TRP A 264 -7.53 -8.67 -1.39
N GLU A 265 -7.01 -9.44 -2.34
CA GLU A 265 -7.78 -10.47 -3.04
C GLU A 265 -8.28 -11.57 -2.08
N SER A 266 -7.48 -11.93 -1.07
CA SER A 266 -7.91 -12.87 -0.02
C SER A 266 -9.05 -12.29 0.81
N LEU A 267 -8.92 -11.04 1.27
CA LEU A 267 -9.98 -10.35 2.03
C LEU A 267 -11.29 -10.29 1.25
N TYR A 268 -11.23 -9.96 -0.05
CA TYR A 268 -12.40 -9.90 -0.92
C TYR A 268 -13.10 -11.25 -1.11
N LEU A 269 -12.38 -12.37 -0.95
CA LEU A 269 -12.93 -13.72 -1.06
C LEU A 269 -13.24 -14.37 0.28
N GLY A 270 -13.14 -13.63 1.39
CA GLY A 270 -13.36 -14.15 2.74
C GLY A 270 -12.28 -15.11 3.23
N THR A 271 -11.12 -15.10 2.60
CA THR A 271 -9.94 -15.88 2.97
C THR A 271 -9.01 -14.99 3.80
N ILE A 272 -8.53 -15.47 4.94
CA ILE A 272 -7.71 -14.67 5.86
C ILE A 272 -6.26 -14.62 5.34
N PRO A 273 -5.73 -13.46 4.93
CA PRO A 273 -4.33 -13.36 4.54
C PRO A 273 -3.42 -13.47 5.77
N ILE A 274 -2.31 -14.19 5.63
CA ILE A 274 -1.23 -14.26 6.63
C ILE A 274 -0.06 -13.40 6.15
N VAL A 275 0.37 -12.44 6.96
CA VAL A 275 1.46 -11.50 6.66
C VAL A 275 2.44 -11.43 7.82
N LEU A 276 3.65 -10.92 7.59
CA LEU A 276 4.53 -10.53 8.69
C LEU A 276 4.02 -9.25 9.35
N LYS A 277 4.13 -9.21 10.67
CA LYS A 277 3.85 -8.02 11.47
C LYS A 277 4.95 -6.98 11.22
N THR A 278 4.53 -5.79 10.78
CA THR A 278 5.43 -4.66 10.51
C THR A 278 4.72 -3.34 10.83
N ASP A 279 5.48 -2.25 10.97
CA ASP A 279 4.91 -0.90 11.13
C ASP A 279 3.91 -0.60 10.00
N GLN A 280 4.21 -1.01 8.76
CA GLN A 280 3.34 -0.82 7.61
C GLN A 280 2.01 -1.58 7.73
N MET A 281 2.04 -2.82 8.22
CA MET A 281 0.84 -3.62 8.41
C MET A 281 0.00 -3.20 9.61
N SER A 282 0.58 -2.44 10.55
CA SER A 282 -0.13 -1.95 11.73
C SER A 282 -1.35 -1.07 11.38
N TRP A 283 -1.30 -0.34 10.25
CA TRP A 283 -2.39 0.46 9.71
C TRP A 283 -3.68 -0.32 9.39
N PHE A 284 -3.55 -1.64 9.23
CA PHE A 284 -4.60 -2.57 8.83
C PHE A 284 -4.91 -3.58 9.94
N SER A 285 -4.55 -3.31 11.20
CA SER A 285 -4.77 -4.23 12.34
C SER A 285 -6.24 -4.43 12.72
N ASP A 286 -7.13 -3.53 12.27
CA ASP A 286 -8.58 -3.61 12.44
C ASP A 286 -9.29 -4.34 11.27
N LEU A 287 -8.52 -4.97 10.38
CA LEU A 287 -8.98 -5.90 9.36
C LEU A 287 -8.67 -7.36 9.76
N PRO A 288 -9.38 -8.36 9.19
CA PRO A 288 -9.16 -9.77 9.45
C PRO A 288 -7.92 -10.28 8.71
N ILE A 289 -6.75 -9.77 9.12
CA ILE A 289 -5.42 -10.12 8.62
C ILE A 289 -4.67 -10.78 9.77
N LEU A 290 -4.15 -12.00 9.54
CA LEU A 290 -3.32 -12.69 10.53
C LEU A 290 -1.88 -12.20 10.41
N GLN A 291 -1.47 -11.30 11.30
CA GLN A 291 -0.09 -10.80 11.37
C GLN A 291 0.73 -11.68 12.32
N VAL A 292 1.77 -12.34 11.79
CA VAL A 292 2.69 -13.17 12.57
C VAL A 292 4.02 -12.46 12.77
N ASP A 293 4.65 -12.62 13.93
CA ASP A 293 5.97 -12.03 14.20
C ASP A 293 7.07 -12.73 13.38
N LYS A 294 6.92 -14.04 13.19
CA LYS A 294 7.81 -14.85 12.36
C LYS A 294 7.05 -15.97 11.68
N TRP A 295 7.55 -16.43 10.55
CA TRP A 295 6.86 -17.45 9.77
C TRP A 295 6.79 -18.80 10.49
N GLU A 296 7.73 -19.09 11.39
CA GLU A 296 7.82 -20.36 12.14
C GLU A 296 6.60 -20.60 13.02
N ASP A 297 5.85 -19.54 13.36
CA ASP A 297 4.62 -19.65 14.15
C ASP A 297 3.46 -20.28 13.34
N VAL A 298 3.58 -20.30 12.00
CA VAL A 298 2.56 -20.84 11.09
C VAL A 298 2.58 -22.37 11.12
N THR A 299 1.77 -22.93 12.02
CA THR A 299 1.53 -24.37 12.19
C THR A 299 0.03 -24.69 12.12
N GLU A 300 -0.33 -25.95 11.87
CA GLU A 300 -1.74 -26.36 11.78
C GLU A 300 -2.56 -26.00 13.03
N SER A 301 -2.03 -26.28 14.22
CA SER A 301 -2.71 -26.00 15.49
C SER A 301 -2.86 -24.50 15.74
N PHE A 302 -1.84 -23.72 15.40
CA PHE A 302 -1.88 -22.26 15.45
C PHE A 302 -2.98 -21.71 14.53
N LEU A 303 -3.01 -22.13 13.27
CA LEU A 303 -3.97 -21.64 12.29
C LEU A 303 -5.41 -22.00 12.65
N ASN A 304 -5.67 -23.22 13.14
CA ASN A 304 -7.02 -23.59 13.57
C ASN A 304 -7.50 -22.72 14.74
N ARG A 305 -6.63 -22.44 15.73
CA ARG A 305 -6.97 -21.54 16.83
C ARG A 305 -7.22 -20.10 16.37
N GLU A 306 -6.35 -19.57 15.51
CA GLU A 306 -6.50 -18.22 14.97
C GLU A 306 -7.74 -18.08 14.09
N TYR A 307 -8.13 -19.14 13.38
CA TYR A 307 -9.35 -19.14 12.58
C TYR A 307 -10.58 -18.91 13.45
N GLU A 308 -10.72 -19.67 14.55
CA GLU A 308 -11.84 -19.50 15.49
C GLU A 308 -11.85 -18.11 16.13
N ARG A 309 -10.67 -17.60 16.52
CA ARG A 309 -10.54 -16.24 17.08
C ARG A 309 -10.96 -15.17 16.08
N ILE A 310 -10.49 -15.26 14.84
CA ILE A 310 -10.80 -14.26 13.79
C ILE A 310 -12.27 -14.36 13.40
N HIS A 311 -12.83 -15.56 13.27
CA HIS A 311 -14.22 -15.75 12.88
C HIS A 311 -15.22 -15.23 13.93
N SER A 312 -14.84 -15.27 15.21
CA SER A 312 -15.64 -14.74 16.34
C SER A 312 -15.41 -13.25 16.64
N SER A 313 -14.48 -12.59 15.93
CA SER A 313 -14.12 -11.19 16.13
C SER A 313 -14.89 -10.24 15.20
N TYR A 314 -14.81 -8.94 15.51
CA TYR A 314 -15.40 -7.86 14.71
C TYR A 314 -14.31 -6.98 14.10
N TYR A 315 -14.52 -6.53 12.87
CA TYR A 315 -13.55 -5.80 12.06
C TYR A 315 -14.16 -4.57 11.40
N ASN A 316 -13.31 -3.61 11.07
CA ASN A 316 -13.65 -2.44 10.28
C ASN A 316 -13.60 -2.78 8.79
N MET A 317 -14.59 -3.55 8.34
CA MET A 317 -14.66 -4.03 6.97
C MET A 317 -14.83 -2.91 5.94
N GLU A 318 -15.21 -1.69 6.34
CA GLU A 318 -15.26 -0.53 5.44
C GLU A 318 -13.88 -0.21 4.82
N LYS A 319 -12.78 -0.53 5.50
CA LYS A 319 -11.41 -0.29 4.98
C LYS A 319 -11.07 -1.09 3.73
N ILE A 320 -11.83 -2.12 3.37
CA ILE A 320 -11.62 -2.86 2.10
C ILE A 320 -12.32 -2.17 0.91
N ARG A 321 -13.10 -1.11 1.16
CA ARG A 321 -13.80 -0.35 0.14
C ARG A 321 -12.99 0.85 -0.29
N LEU A 322 -12.95 1.14 -1.58
CA LEU A 322 -12.32 2.35 -2.09
C LEU A 322 -13.00 3.61 -1.56
N SER A 323 -14.33 3.59 -1.45
CA SER A 323 -15.17 4.67 -0.92
C SER A 323 -14.67 5.17 0.44
N TYR A 324 -14.37 4.27 1.37
CA TYR A 324 -13.80 4.62 2.68
C TYR A 324 -12.56 5.51 2.56
N TRP A 325 -11.62 5.15 1.68
CA TRP A 325 -10.39 5.91 1.50
C TRP A 325 -10.63 7.25 0.79
N LEU A 326 -11.53 7.30 -0.18
CA LEU A 326 -11.90 8.55 -0.84
C LEU A 326 -12.64 9.51 0.09
N ASP A 327 -13.46 8.98 1.00
CA ASP A 327 -14.16 9.76 2.02
C ASP A 327 -13.17 10.30 3.06
N ASP A 328 -12.19 9.50 3.49
CA ASP A 328 -11.12 9.96 4.38
C ASP A 328 -10.28 11.09 3.74
N ILE A 329 -9.92 10.94 2.46
CA ILE A 329 -9.23 12.01 1.70
C ILE A 329 -10.09 13.27 1.60
N SER A 330 -11.39 13.11 1.30
CA SER A 330 -12.34 14.22 1.22
C SER A 330 -12.47 14.94 2.57
N GLU A 331 -12.47 14.19 3.67
CA GLU A 331 -12.63 14.72 5.01
C GLU A 331 -11.39 15.52 5.44
N ASP A 332 -10.19 15.06 5.12
CA ASP A 332 -8.97 15.85 5.36
C ASP A 332 -8.98 17.17 4.59
N TYR A 333 -9.54 17.20 3.38
CA TYR A 333 -9.76 18.44 2.64
C TYR A 333 -10.77 19.37 3.34
N ARG A 334 -11.94 18.86 3.75
CA ARG A 334 -12.99 19.64 4.43
C ARG A 334 -12.51 20.25 5.75
N LYS A 335 -11.83 19.44 6.58
CA LYS A 335 -11.27 19.90 7.86
C LYS A 335 -10.30 21.06 7.66
N ASN A 336 -9.51 21.04 6.59
CA ASN A 336 -8.61 22.15 6.29
C ASN A 336 -9.36 23.44 5.93
N ILE A 337 -10.40 23.37 5.10
CA ILE A 337 -11.24 24.54 4.78
C ILE A 337 -11.85 25.13 6.06
N MET A 338 -12.42 24.28 6.91
CA MET A 338 -13.04 24.72 8.17
C MET A 338 -12.01 25.38 9.10
N ASN A 339 -10.80 24.85 9.19
CA ASN A 339 -9.72 25.47 9.97
C ASN A 339 -9.32 26.85 9.41
N VAL A 340 -9.24 27.00 8.09
CA VAL A 340 -8.94 28.29 7.44
C VAL A 340 -10.05 29.29 7.71
N ILE A 341 -11.33 28.91 7.54
CA ILE A 341 -12.48 29.78 7.81
C ILE A 341 -12.51 30.18 9.29
N GLY A 342 -12.30 29.24 10.22
CA GLY A 342 -12.25 29.52 11.66
C GLY A 342 -11.09 30.46 12.05
N THR A 343 -9.94 30.32 11.39
CA THR A 343 -8.80 31.24 11.57
C THR A 343 -9.12 32.64 11.05
N ILE A 344 -9.78 32.76 9.90
CA ILE A 344 -10.22 34.06 9.37
C ILE A 344 -11.28 34.69 10.28
N ALA A 345 -12.29 33.92 10.71
CA ALA A 345 -13.36 34.39 11.58
C ALA A 345 -12.85 34.87 12.96
N SER A 346 -11.80 34.25 13.49
CA SER A 346 -11.14 34.68 14.73
C SER A 346 -10.16 35.84 14.55
N ALA A 347 -9.70 36.09 13.32
CA ALA A 347 -8.81 37.21 12.98
C ALA A 347 -9.56 38.50 12.60
N VAL A 348 -10.88 38.45 12.35
CA VAL A 348 -11.70 39.65 12.16
C VAL A 348 -12.02 40.23 13.55
N PRO A 349 -11.56 41.44 13.89
CA PRO A 349 -11.90 42.06 15.16
C PRO A 349 -13.41 42.30 15.21
N VAL A 350 -14.04 41.87 16.29
CA VAL A 350 -15.42 42.26 16.60
C VAL A 350 -15.42 43.78 16.79
N VAL A 351 -15.91 44.51 15.79
CA VAL A 351 -16.18 45.94 15.91
C VAL A 351 -17.33 46.06 16.90
N LYS A 352 -17.01 46.46 18.13
CA LYS A 352 -17.99 46.76 19.18
C LYS A 352 -18.64 48.11 18.96
#